data_AF-A0A511Y713-F1
#
_entry.id   AF-A0A511Y713-F1
#
_cell.length_a   1.000
_cell.length_b   1.000
_cell.length_c   1.000
_cell.angle_alpha   90.00
_cell.angle_beta   90.00
_cell.angle_gamma   90.00
#
_symmetry.space_group_name_H-M   'P 1'
#
loop_
_entity.id
_entity.type
_entity.pdbx_description
1 polymer ?
#
loop_
_entity_poly.entity_id
_entity_poly.type
_entity_poly.pdbx_seq_one_letter_code
_entity_poly.pdbx_strand_id
1 'polypeptide(L)'
;MKKKFTLHYYKNFFLLFFIFLFYAGKGQIGIGTPTPNASAMLDVSSTTRGMLAPRMTTAERNAIVAPADGLLVYDTTLKLFYYYINSTSSWAPLASSVTERINFKRIKSTDVLNTVLAEELAAGGGGKYLMDANTLYEINGQVTFDLPIDINNSYITGHDSNNDIIRRTSGNIFEGATGGSIRSLTLTAPGGNVFNLNGSPAQNLIFRDCVVANSNTVGTVSGFGLVFLSIIQFTGNSNGITYNNITQLLLSNIGWFGNNSGTYERLTGTFTLIEKQGGFSQVNGSATGFDVSTSGLTITGDAVMESVVFTGTNTAGYIRPYATGTYPGYNFNNSWTVRAAGIPTEADTNAVGDFSVDYPVGTGIGVSFTNNANPSNIVKIGTASSVSTSSNLFRFSTDGVPNRLRYLGKKKRIFQITGSVSFQVPAAGTYIIYIAKNGTVLSQYKVYGRGSSTNDIVVLPINGTTELLNNDYVEIFAQRYSGSNGDIVVPNMTITIK
;
A
#
# COMPACT_ATOMS: atom_id res chain seq x y z
N MET A 1 60.55 107.87 -17.86
CA MET A 1 60.82 106.58 -17.19
C MET A 1 59.51 105.81 -17.09
N LYS A 2 59.25 104.81 -17.96
CA LYS A 2 58.06 103.93 -17.90
C LYS A 2 58.51 102.48 -18.08
N LYS A 3 58.48 101.67 -17.02
CA LYS A 3 58.75 100.21 -17.09
C LYS A 3 57.50 99.52 -17.65
N LYS A 4 57.62 98.90 -18.83
CA LYS A 4 56.62 97.99 -19.40
C LYS A 4 56.75 96.62 -18.71
N PHE A 5 55.71 96.19 -17.99
CA PHE A 5 55.59 94.79 -17.54
C PHE A 5 55.17 93.92 -18.73
N THR A 6 55.94 92.86 -19.02
CA THR A 6 55.76 91.99 -20.18
C THR A 6 54.69 90.91 -19.92
N LEU A 7 53.87 90.68 -20.95
CA LEU A 7 52.68 89.80 -21.01
C LEU A 7 52.96 88.29 -20.81
N HIS A 8 54.22 87.89 -20.56
CA HIS A 8 54.65 86.48 -20.55
C HIS A 8 54.22 85.72 -19.28
N TYR A 9 53.98 86.41 -18.17
CA TYR A 9 53.59 85.79 -16.90
C TYR A 9 52.10 85.38 -16.84
N TYR A 10 51.24 85.93 -17.71
CA TYR A 10 49.80 85.64 -17.70
C TYR A 10 49.45 84.34 -18.44
N LYS A 11 50.24 83.89 -19.43
CA LYS A 11 49.96 82.65 -20.18
C LYS A 11 50.16 81.39 -19.33
N ASN A 12 51.21 81.37 -18.52
CA ASN A 12 51.48 80.26 -17.58
C ASN A 12 50.51 80.27 -16.40
N PHE A 13 50.05 81.44 -15.95
CA PHE A 13 49.03 81.56 -14.89
C PHE A 13 47.64 81.13 -15.38
N PHE A 14 47.27 81.47 -16.62
CA PHE A 14 45.99 81.06 -17.23
C PHE A 14 45.95 79.55 -17.55
N LEU A 15 47.09 78.96 -17.92
CA LEU A 15 47.23 77.50 -18.10
C LEU A 15 47.12 76.75 -16.76
N LEU A 16 47.73 77.28 -15.68
CA LEU A 16 47.57 76.72 -14.33
C LEU A 16 46.11 76.82 -13.83
N PHE A 17 45.42 77.93 -14.12
CA PHE A 17 44.01 78.12 -13.76
C PHE A 17 43.08 77.11 -14.47
N PHE A 18 43.33 76.79 -15.74
CA PHE A 18 42.58 75.78 -16.49
C PHE A 18 42.87 74.33 -16.06
N ILE A 19 44.06 74.04 -15.54
CA ILE A 19 44.41 72.70 -15.01
C ILE A 19 43.66 72.40 -13.69
N PHE A 20 43.33 73.41 -12.89
CA PHE A 20 42.54 73.24 -11.66
C PHE A 20 41.02 73.12 -11.89
N LEU A 21 40.51 73.48 -13.07
CA LEU A 21 39.08 73.46 -13.40
C LEU A 21 38.51 72.07 -13.78
N PHE A 22 39.35 71.04 -13.91
CA PHE A 22 38.92 69.68 -14.31
C PHE A 22 38.95 68.62 -13.19
N TYR A 23 39.29 68.98 -11.95
CA TYR A 23 39.27 68.04 -10.83
C TYR A 23 37.91 68.05 -10.11
N ALA A 24 36.88 67.47 -10.74
CA ALA A 24 35.68 67.04 -10.05
C ALA A 24 35.97 65.71 -9.32
N GLY A 25 36.67 65.78 -8.18
CA GLY A 25 36.84 64.61 -7.32
C GLY A 25 35.48 64.12 -6.83
N LYS A 26 35.12 62.87 -7.17
CA LYS A 26 33.92 62.24 -6.61
C LYS A 26 34.17 61.95 -5.12
N GLY A 27 33.24 62.34 -4.24
CA GLY A 27 33.31 62.08 -2.80
C GLY A 27 33.09 60.61 -2.38
N GLN A 28 33.33 59.67 -3.28
CA GLN A 28 33.14 58.24 -3.04
C GLN A 28 34.32 57.71 -2.22
N ILE A 29 34.04 56.93 -1.19
CA ILE A 29 35.08 56.28 -0.39
C ILE A 29 35.36 54.91 -0.97
N GLY A 30 36.53 54.76 -1.59
CA GLY A 30 37.10 53.46 -1.96
C GLY A 30 38.01 52.93 -0.88
N ILE A 31 37.77 51.72 -0.38
CA ILE A 31 38.67 51.01 0.53
C ILE A 31 39.13 49.73 -0.18
N GLY A 32 40.41 49.66 -0.54
CA GLY A 32 40.97 48.52 -1.26
C GLY A 32 40.66 48.50 -2.77
N THR A 33 40.05 49.56 -3.32
CA THR A 33 39.90 49.78 -4.76
C THR A 33 40.20 51.24 -5.13
N PRO A 34 41.02 51.52 -6.16
CA PRO A 34 41.26 52.88 -6.64
C PRO A 34 40.12 53.39 -7.54
N THR A 35 39.22 52.50 -7.97
CA THR A 35 38.08 52.82 -8.83
C THR A 35 36.80 52.29 -8.17
N PRO A 36 36.26 53.01 -7.16
CA PRO A 36 34.97 52.66 -6.57
C PRO A 36 33.90 52.57 -7.64
N ASN A 37 32.96 51.63 -7.47
CA ASN A 37 31.82 51.52 -8.36
C ASN A 37 31.07 52.86 -8.44
N ALA A 38 30.70 53.28 -9.65
CA ALA A 38 30.06 54.56 -9.88
C ALA A 38 28.71 54.71 -9.16
N SER A 39 28.04 53.61 -8.77
CA SER A 39 26.80 53.61 -7.99
C SER A 39 27.00 53.56 -6.46
N ALA A 40 28.24 53.38 -5.98
CA ALA A 40 28.54 53.22 -4.56
C ALA A 40 29.03 54.53 -3.92
N MET A 41 28.56 54.85 -2.71
CA MET A 41 29.14 55.92 -1.88
C MET A 41 30.32 55.40 -1.05
N LEU A 42 30.29 54.12 -0.68
CA LEU A 42 31.37 53.37 -0.06
C LEU A 42 31.54 52.05 -0.83
N ASP A 43 32.72 51.80 -1.38
CA ASP A 43 33.08 50.55 -2.05
C ASP A 43 34.28 49.92 -1.35
N VAL A 44 34.09 48.72 -0.81
CA VAL A 44 35.11 47.99 -0.05
C VAL A 44 35.47 46.72 -0.80
N SER A 45 36.69 46.64 -1.32
CA SER A 45 37.21 45.47 -2.03
C SER A 45 38.35 44.83 -1.23
N SER A 46 38.20 43.55 -0.90
CA SER A 46 39.24 42.75 -0.29
C SER A 46 39.00 41.27 -0.56
N THR A 47 40.08 40.51 -0.77
CA THR A 47 40.04 39.05 -0.89
C THR A 47 40.35 38.32 0.42
N THR A 48 40.79 39.03 1.46
CA THR A 48 41.27 38.44 2.73
C THR A 48 40.66 39.07 3.99
N ARG A 49 39.95 40.19 3.87
CA ARG A 49 39.36 40.91 5.01
C ARG A 49 37.90 41.28 4.72
N GLY A 50 37.10 41.40 5.77
CA GLY A 50 35.70 41.82 5.68
C GLY A 50 35.45 43.20 6.31
N MET A 51 34.18 43.61 6.32
CA MET A 51 33.71 44.81 6.99
C MET A 51 32.98 44.45 8.29
N LEU A 52 33.36 45.08 9.40
CA LEU A 52 32.62 45.00 10.65
C LEU A 52 31.58 46.13 10.70
N ALA A 53 30.30 45.77 10.69
CA ALA A 53 29.24 46.71 11.06
C ALA A 53 29.33 47.05 12.57
N PRO A 54 28.75 48.18 13.03
CA PRO A 54 28.66 48.49 14.45
C PRO A 54 28.10 47.31 15.25
N ARG A 55 28.85 46.88 16.27
CA ARG A 55 28.51 45.71 17.10
C ARG A 55 27.98 46.18 18.43
N MET A 56 26.81 45.70 18.81
CA MET A 56 26.12 46.13 20.04
C MET A 56 25.16 45.03 20.51
N THR A 57 24.83 45.01 21.80
CA THR A 57 23.81 44.12 22.37
C THR A 57 22.41 44.50 21.88
N THR A 58 21.43 43.60 22.04
CA THR A 58 20.03 43.92 21.74
C THR A 58 19.52 45.14 22.50
N ALA A 59 19.94 45.29 23.77
CA ALA A 59 19.54 46.44 24.59
C ALA A 59 20.10 47.75 24.02
N GLU A 60 21.38 47.78 23.65
CA GLU A 60 22.04 48.94 23.05
C GLU A 60 21.46 49.29 21.68
N ARG A 61 21.18 48.29 20.84
CA ARG A 61 20.50 48.49 19.54
C ARG A 61 19.14 49.16 19.71
N ASN A 62 18.34 48.64 20.63
CA ASN A 62 17.00 49.17 20.90
C ASN A 62 17.05 50.57 21.55
N ALA A 63 18.19 50.94 22.16
CA ALA A 63 18.41 52.25 22.77
C ALA A 63 18.87 53.34 21.77
N ILE A 64 19.09 53.02 20.49
CA ILE A 64 19.43 54.01 19.47
C ILE A 64 18.24 54.96 19.29
N VAL A 65 18.45 56.26 19.56
CA VAL A 65 17.43 57.30 19.38
C VAL A 65 17.37 57.72 17.92
N ALA A 66 16.16 57.72 17.34
CA ALA A 66 15.90 58.10 15.95
C ALA A 66 16.83 57.43 14.92
N PRO A 67 16.91 56.07 14.89
CA PRO A 67 17.74 55.38 13.92
C PRO A 67 17.28 55.68 12.48
N ALA A 68 18.23 55.86 11.58
CA ALA A 68 17.96 56.10 10.18
C ALA A 68 17.34 54.85 9.52
N ASP A 69 16.48 55.05 8.53
CA ASP A 69 15.95 53.94 7.72
C ASP A 69 17.09 53.20 7.02
N GLY A 70 17.12 51.88 7.12
CA GLY A 70 18.19 51.04 6.60
C GLY A 70 19.47 51.01 7.44
N LEU A 71 19.50 51.60 8.65
CA LEU A 71 20.67 51.54 9.53
C LEU A 71 21.04 50.09 9.87
N LEU A 72 22.24 49.66 9.47
CA LEU A 72 22.74 48.29 9.66
C LEU A 72 23.61 48.16 10.92
N VAL A 73 23.32 47.16 11.75
CA VAL A 73 24.12 46.80 12.93
C VAL A 73 24.27 45.28 13.05
N TYR A 74 25.27 44.83 13.79
CA TYR A 74 25.37 43.44 14.23
C TYR A 74 24.99 43.32 15.70
N ASP A 75 23.89 42.61 15.98
CA ASP A 75 23.42 42.33 17.34
C ASP A 75 24.27 41.21 17.95
N THR A 76 25.06 41.54 18.97
CA THR A 76 25.97 40.60 19.63
C THR A 76 25.28 39.69 20.64
N THR A 77 24.04 39.98 21.03
CA THR A 77 23.22 39.10 21.88
C THR A 77 22.57 38.02 21.02
N LEU A 78 21.91 38.41 19.93
CA LEU A 78 21.18 37.51 19.01
C LEU A 78 22.06 36.92 17.90
N LYS A 79 23.30 37.40 17.76
CA LYS A 79 24.30 36.94 16.78
C LYS A 79 23.87 37.10 15.32
N LEU A 80 23.07 38.13 15.01
CA LEU A 80 22.52 38.39 13.68
C LEU A 80 22.74 39.84 13.26
N PHE A 81 22.81 40.08 11.95
CA PHE A 81 22.70 41.44 11.41
C PHE A 81 21.24 41.91 11.46
N TYR A 82 21.06 43.19 11.76
CA TYR A 82 19.76 43.85 11.83
C TYR A 82 19.80 45.17 11.06
N TYR A 83 18.70 45.50 10.39
CA TYR A 83 18.49 46.82 9.82
C TYR A 83 17.24 47.47 10.40
N TYR A 84 17.24 48.80 10.52
CA TYR A 84 16.09 49.55 11.00
C TYR A 84 15.09 49.84 9.87
N ILE A 85 13.81 49.69 10.16
CA ILE A 85 12.69 50.02 9.27
C ILE A 85 11.92 51.18 9.88
N ASN A 86 12.00 52.35 9.23
CA ASN A 86 11.39 53.58 9.74
C ASN A 86 9.85 53.53 9.68
N SER A 87 9.28 52.93 8.63
CA SER A 87 7.82 52.85 8.44
C SER A 87 7.08 52.06 9.53
N THR A 88 7.77 51.12 10.19
CA THR A 88 7.22 50.28 11.27
C THR A 88 7.87 50.56 12.62
N SER A 89 8.81 51.50 12.68
CA SER A 89 9.63 51.82 13.85
C SER A 89 10.23 50.58 14.52
N SER A 90 10.78 49.65 13.71
CA SER A 90 11.21 48.34 14.20
C SER A 90 12.55 47.89 13.61
N TRP A 91 13.22 47.01 14.34
CA TRP A 91 14.45 46.33 13.90
C TRP A 91 14.09 44.98 13.27
N ALA A 92 14.52 44.76 12.02
CA ALA A 92 14.33 43.49 11.31
C ALA A 92 15.67 42.77 11.11
N PRO A 93 15.74 41.44 11.35
CA PRO A 93 16.95 40.67 11.10
C PRO A 93 17.19 40.51 9.60
N LEU A 94 18.44 40.57 9.18
CA LEU A 94 18.87 40.01 7.90
C LEU A 94 19.02 38.49 8.10
N ALA A 95 17.90 37.78 8.03
CA ALA A 95 17.91 36.32 8.09
C ALA A 95 18.41 35.75 6.75
N SER A 96 19.48 34.95 6.79
CA SER A 96 19.68 33.90 5.80
C SER A 96 18.65 32.82 6.11
N SER A 97 17.89 32.37 5.11
CA SER A 97 16.86 31.33 5.23
C SER A 97 17.42 29.93 5.53
N VAL A 98 18.58 29.82 6.17
CA VAL A 98 19.38 28.59 6.20
C VAL A 98 19.74 28.22 7.63
N THR A 99 18.76 27.70 8.37
CA THR A 99 19.03 26.48 9.14
C THR A 99 18.69 25.31 8.21
N GLU A 100 19.57 25.05 7.24
CA GLU A 100 19.43 23.90 6.34
C GLU A 100 19.49 22.61 7.16
N ARG A 101 18.59 21.68 6.85
CA ARG A 101 18.83 20.28 7.17
C ARG A 101 20.14 19.88 6.48
N ILE A 102 21.03 19.20 7.19
CA ILE A 102 22.37 18.87 6.69
C ILE A 102 22.30 17.96 5.45
N ASN A 103 21.38 16.98 5.46
CA ASN A 103 21.15 16.08 4.34
C ASN A 103 19.86 16.49 3.62
N PHE A 104 19.89 17.61 2.89
CA PHE A 104 18.73 18.12 2.18
C PHE A 104 19.10 18.75 0.84
N LYS A 105 18.25 18.53 -0.16
CA LYS A 105 18.37 19.14 -1.48
C LYS A 105 16.99 19.49 -2.02
N ARG A 106 16.83 20.71 -2.52
CA ARG A 106 15.61 21.13 -3.23
C ARG A 106 15.86 21.12 -4.73
N ILE A 107 15.00 20.43 -5.48
CA ILE A 107 15.01 20.34 -6.93
C ILE A 107 13.79 21.08 -7.46
N LYS A 108 14.02 22.14 -8.23
CA LYS A 108 12.98 23.02 -8.77
C LYS A 108 12.72 22.75 -10.24
N SER A 109 11.53 23.10 -10.71
CA SER A 109 11.14 23.00 -12.12
C SER A 109 12.06 23.76 -13.10
N THR A 110 12.78 24.77 -12.62
CA THR A 110 13.74 25.57 -13.41
C THR A 110 15.17 25.03 -13.39
N ASP A 111 15.46 24.00 -12.59
CA ASP A 111 16.82 23.51 -12.44
C ASP A 111 17.27 22.68 -13.64
N VAL A 112 18.55 22.79 -14.00
CA VAL A 112 19.18 21.90 -14.96
C VAL A 112 19.69 20.67 -14.21
N LEU A 113 19.00 19.54 -14.36
CA LEU A 113 19.19 18.37 -13.50
C LEU A 113 20.62 17.81 -13.51
N ASN A 114 21.30 17.75 -14.66
CA ASN A 114 22.69 17.30 -14.73
C ASN A 114 23.69 18.20 -13.98
N THR A 115 23.27 19.41 -13.61
CA THR A 115 24.08 20.37 -12.85
C THR A 115 23.73 20.30 -11.37
N VAL A 116 22.44 20.35 -11.03
CA VAL A 116 22.01 20.31 -9.63
C VAL A 116 22.18 18.92 -9.02
N LEU A 117 22.08 17.84 -9.82
CA LEU A 117 22.25 16.45 -9.40
C LEU A 117 23.53 15.82 -9.96
N ALA A 118 24.59 16.61 -10.18
CA ALA A 118 25.82 16.12 -10.80
C ALA A 118 26.50 14.99 -10.00
N GLU A 119 26.48 15.09 -8.66
CA GLU A 119 27.05 14.08 -7.76
C GLU A 119 26.24 12.78 -7.81
N GLU A 120 24.91 12.88 -7.76
CA GLU A 120 23.99 11.75 -7.87
C GLU A 120 24.08 11.07 -9.25
N LEU A 121 24.27 11.87 -10.31
CA LEU A 121 24.47 11.38 -11.67
C LEU A 121 25.79 10.62 -11.80
N ALA A 122 26.87 11.17 -11.25
CA ALA A 122 28.18 10.52 -11.23
C ALA A 122 28.13 9.21 -10.42
N ALA A 123 27.49 9.22 -9.25
CA ALA A 123 27.30 8.04 -8.41
C ALA A 123 26.42 6.97 -9.10
N GLY A 124 25.46 7.39 -9.93
CA GLY A 124 24.66 6.52 -10.78
C GLY A 124 25.34 6.09 -12.09
N GLY A 125 26.63 6.39 -12.27
CA GLY A 125 27.41 6.00 -13.44
C GLY A 125 26.98 6.68 -14.74
N GLY A 126 26.31 7.83 -14.66
CA GLY A 126 25.80 8.58 -15.81
C GLY A 126 24.51 8.04 -16.44
N GLY A 127 24.01 6.89 -15.99
CA GLY A 127 22.79 6.26 -16.52
C GLY A 127 21.53 6.49 -15.68
N LYS A 128 21.69 6.99 -14.45
CA LYS A 128 20.62 7.25 -13.48
C LYS A 128 21.10 8.27 -12.44
N TYR A 129 20.17 8.87 -11.71
CA TYR A 129 20.48 9.66 -10.52
C TYR A 129 20.41 8.75 -9.29
N LEU A 130 21.57 8.37 -8.76
CA LEU A 130 21.66 7.64 -7.49
C LEU A 130 21.57 8.65 -6.35
N MET A 131 20.41 8.71 -5.70
CA MET A 131 20.19 9.65 -4.59
C MET A 131 21.09 9.31 -3.41
N ASP A 132 21.41 10.31 -2.58
CA ASP A 132 22.19 10.08 -1.38
C ASP A 132 21.33 9.44 -0.29
N ALA A 133 21.84 8.37 0.32
CA ALA A 133 21.16 7.69 1.39
C ALA A 133 20.97 8.61 2.60
N ASN A 134 19.81 8.53 3.25
CA ASN A 134 19.44 9.39 4.39
C ASN A 134 19.39 10.89 4.07
N THR A 135 19.22 11.25 2.79
CA THR A 135 19.02 12.64 2.34
C THR A 135 17.56 12.90 1.98
N LEU A 136 17.07 14.10 2.31
CA LEU A 136 15.76 14.58 1.94
C LEU A 136 15.82 15.40 0.66
N TYR A 137 15.22 14.90 -0.40
CA TYR A 137 15.01 15.59 -1.67
C TYR A 137 13.60 16.19 -1.70
N GLU A 138 13.52 17.51 -1.80
CA GLU A 138 12.26 18.23 -2.02
C GLU A 138 12.08 18.53 -3.49
N ILE A 139 10.94 18.16 -4.06
CA ILE A 139 10.51 18.56 -5.40
C ILE A 139 9.65 19.82 -5.25
N ASN A 140 9.97 20.84 -6.05
CA ASN A 140 9.26 22.11 -6.05
C ASN A 140 8.84 22.47 -7.49
N GLY A 141 7.54 22.34 -7.77
CA GLY A 141 6.99 22.45 -9.10
C GLY A 141 7.13 21.16 -9.92
N GLN A 142 6.76 21.22 -11.21
CA GLN A 142 6.90 20.09 -12.13
C GLN A 142 8.35 19.94 -12.60
N VAL A 143 9.03 18.92 -12.09
CA VAL A 143 10.40 18.56 -12.48
C VAL A 143 10.35 17.41 -13.47
N THR A 144 10.90 17.61 -14.68
CA THR A 144 11.00 16.56 -15.69
C THR A 144 12.38 15.91 -15.63
N PHE A 145 12.45 14.67 -15.15
CA PHE A 145 13.66 13.86 -15.12
C PHE A 145 13.94 13.24 -16.48
N ASP A 146 15.19 13.36 -16.94
CA ASP A 146 15.70 12.77 -18.17
C ASP A 146 16.20 11.34 -17.97
N LEU A 147 16.72 11.03 -16.78
CA LEU A 147 17.20 9.71 -16.36
C LEU A 147 16.38 9.15 -15.18
N PRO A 148 16.37 7.83 -14.95
CA PRO A 148 15.68 7.25 -13.81
C PRO A 148 16.35 7.65 -12.48
N ILE A 149 15.56 7.56 -11.41
CA ILE A 149 15.95 7.83 -10.02
C ILE A 149 16.14 6.50 -9.29
N ASP A 150 17.32 6.28 -8.71
CA ASP A 150 17.54 5.21 -7.73
C ASP A 150 17.43 5.83 -6.33
N ILE A 151 16.39 5.42 -5.59
CA ILE A 151 15.96 6.09 -4.35
C ILE A 151 17.03 5.95 -3.26
N ASN A 152 17.75 4.83 -3.20
CA ASN A 152 18.91 4.62 -2.32
C ASN A 152 18.67 4.92 -0.84
N ASN A 153 17.52 4.52 -0.29
CA ASN A 153 17.15 4.80 1.10
C ASN A 153 17.09 6.31 1.44
N SER A 154 16.86 7.15 0.41
CA SER A 154 16.58 8.58 0.57
C SER A 154 15.09 8.82 0.84
N TYR A 155 14.76 10.10 1.08
CA TYR A 155 13.41 10.59 1.28
C TYR A 155 13.10 11.61 0.19
N ILE A 156 12.04 11.39 -0.59
CA ILE A 156 11.62 12.28 -1.67
C ILE A 156 10.24 12.83 -1.29
N THR A 157 10.09 14.15 -1.28
CA THR A 157 8.88 14.82 -0.79
C THR A 157 8.46 15.98 -1.68
N GLY A 158 7.17 16.22 -1.75
CA GLY A 158 6.59 17.51 -2.13
C GLY A 158 5.90 18.16 -0.94
N HIS A 159 5.28 19.31 -1.18
CA HIS A 159 4.44 20.04 -0.24
C HIS A 159 3.04 20.30 -0.78
N ASP A 160 2.91 20.46 -2.10
CA ASP A 160 1.66 20.65 -2.82
C ASP A 160 1.60 19.65 -3.97
N SER A 161 0.96 18.50 -3.74
CA SER A 161 0.88 17.42 -4.75
C SER A 161 0.24 17.85 -6.07
N ASN A 162 -0.48 18.98 -6.12
CA ASN A 162 -1.03 19.51 -7.38
C ASN A 162 0.03 20.18 -8.26
N ASN A 163 1.11 20.69 -7.65
CA ASN A 163 2.16 21.45 -8.32
C ASN A 163 3.53 20.76 -8.28
N ASP A 164 3.81 19.98 -7.24
CA ASP A 164 5.05 19.24 -7.06
C ASP A 164 4.94 17.87 -7.75
N ILE A 165 5.47 17.83 -8.97
CA ILE A 165 5.29 16.71 -9.90
C ILE A 165 6.65 16.17 -10.31
N ILE A 166 6.86 14.87 -10.14
CA ILE A 166 7.95 14.16 -10.81
C ILE A 166 7.40 13.61 -12.12
N ARG A 167 7.96 14.09 -13.22
CA ARG A 167 7.59 13.67 -14.57
C ARG A 167 8.76 13.02 -15.28
N ARG A 168 8.51 11.94 -16.01
CA ARG A 168 9.47 11.40 -16.98
C ARG A 168 8.75 11.03 -18.28
N THR A 169 9.26 11.49 -19.42
CA THR A 169 8.55 11.39 -20.71
C THR A 169 8.62 9.99 -21.33
N SER A 170 9.72 9.26 -21.11
CA SER A 170 9.93 7.90 -21.59
C SER A 170 10.70 7.08 -20.56
N GLY A 171 10.48 5.77 -20.47
CA GLY A 171 11.16 4.87 -19.51
C GLY A 171 10.70 5.04 -18.05
N ASN A 172 11.46 4.50 -17.10
CA ASN A 172 11.06 4.42 -15.68
C ASN A 172 11.35 5.72 -14.92
N ILE A 173 10.46 6.17 -14.01
CA ILE A 173 10.80 7.22 -13.04
C ILE A 173 11.75 6.65 -11.99
N PHE A 174 11.32 5.62 -11.27
CA PHE A 174 12.12 4.98 -10.24
C PHE A 174 12.66 3.64 -10.73
N GLU A 175 13.98 3.46 -10.64
CA GLU A 175 14.67 2.23 -11.05
C GLU A 175 15.84 1.95 -10.11
N GLY A 176 15.83 0.78 -9.49
CA GLY A 176 16.86 0.43 -8.51
C GLY A 176 16.49 -0.77 -7.65
N ALA A 177 17.42 -1.13 -6.77
CA ALA A 177 17.30 -2.25 -5.84
C ALA A 177 17.09 -1.81 -4.38
N THR A 178 17.02 -0.51 -4.15
CA THR A 178 16.89 0.08 -2.83
C THR A 178 15.56 0.79 -2.69
N GLY A 179 15.09 0.89 -1.45
CA GLY A 179 13.84 1.54 -1.14
C GLY A 179 14.06 2.96 -0.66
N GLY A 180 13.20 3.42 0.25
CA GLY A 180 13.17 4.78 0.76
C GLY A 180 11.75 5.24 0.96
N SER A 181 11.56 6.56 1.08
CA SER A 181 10.23 7.15 1.27
C SER A 181 9.91 8.14 0.16
N ILE A 182 8.73 8.03 -0.42
CA ILE A 182 8.19 9.00 -1.39
C ILE A 182 6.85 9.50 -0.83
N ARG A 183 6.68 10.83 -0.75
CA ARG A 183 5.44 11.41 -0.20
C ARG A 183 5.00 12.74 -0.79
N SER A 184 3.70 13.02 -0.75
CA SER A 184 3.13 14.35 -1.04
C SER A 184 3.45 14.85 -2.46
N LEU A 185 3.40 13.96 -3.45
CA LEU A 185 3.79 14.23 -4.84
C LEU A 185 2.77 13.68 -5.84
N THR A 186 2.76 14.26 -7.04
CA THR A 186 2.21 13.60 -8.22
C THR A 186 3.33 12.96 -9.05
N LEU A 187 3.14 11.72 -9.46
CA LEU A 187 4.05 10.99 -10.34
C LEU A 187 3.39 10.75 -11.70
N THR A 188 4.12 11.04 -12.79
CA THR A 188 3.59 10.83 -14.15
C THR A 188 4.66 10.35 -15.14
N ALA A 189 4.40 9.20 -15.76
CA ALA A 189 5.29 8.56 -16.74
C ALA A 189 4.54 8.20 -18.05
N PRO A 190 4.15 9.18 -18.90
CA PRO A 190 3.27 8.91 -20.04
C PRO A 190 3.83 7.93 -21.08
N GLY A 191 5.14 7.86 -21.23
CA GLY A 191 5.83 6.93 -22.14
C GLY A 191 6.62 5.83 -21.44
N GLY A 192 6.29 5.49 -20.19
CA GLY A 192 7.04 4.47 -19.45
C GLY A 192 6.39 4.04 -18.13
N ASN A 193 7.21 3.68 -17.16
CA ASN A 193 6.74 3.17 -15.87
C ASN A 193 7.02 4.16 -14.75
N VAL A 194 6.18 4.17 -13.71
CA VAL A 194 6.50 4.90 -12.48
C VAL A 194 7.53 4.13 -11.67
N PHE A 195 7.33 2.83 -11.49
CA PHE A 195 8.24 1.95 -10.75
C PHE A 195 8.80 0.83 -11.62
N ASN A 196 10.11 0.63 -11.53
CA ASN A 196 10.80 -0.58 -11.93
C ASN A 196 11.79 -0.96 -10.83
N LEU A 197 11.25 -1.36 -9.68
CA LEU A 197 12.04 -1.62 -8.47
C LEU A 197 12.21 -3.12 -8.25
N ASN A 198 13.45 -3.55 -8.01
CA ASN A 198 13.77 -4.94 -7.71
C ASN A 198 14.80 -5.01 -6.58
N GLY A 199 14.30 -4.97 -5.35
CA GLY A 199 15.11 -4.96 -4.14
C GLY A 199 15.37 -6.33 -3.53
N SER A 200 15.65 -6.31 -2.23
CA SER A 200 15.87 -7.51 -1.42
C SER A 200 15.06 -7.44 -0.13
N PRO A 201 14.89 -8.56 0.59
CA PRO A 201 14.15 -8.59 1.86
C PRO A 201 14.72 -7.65 2.95
N ALA A 202 15.93 -7.12 2.78
CA ALA A 202 16.54 -6.14 3.67
C ALA A 202 16.14 -4.68 3.37
N GLN A 203 15.41 -4.43 2.29
CA GLN A 203 15.02 -3.09 1.85
C GLN A 203 13.53 -2.85 2.05
N ASN A 204 13.16 -1.60 2.30
CA ASN A 204 11.78 -1.18 2.55
C ASN A 204 11.38 0.00 1.66
N LEU A 205 10.19 -0.03 1.09
CA LEU A 205 9.60 1.07 0.34
C LEU A 205 8.38 1.64 1.07
N ILE A 206 8.37 2.94 1.31
CA ILE A 206 7.21 3.67 1.84
C ILE A 206 6.76 4.68 0.78
N PHE A 207 5.54 4.52 0.27
CA PHE A 207 4.95 5.43 -0.71
C PHE A 207 3.61 5.93 -0.19
N ARG A 208 3.47 7.24 0.07
CA ARG A 208 2.30 7.74 0.79
C ARG A 208 1.85 9.13 0.38
N ASP A 209 0.57 9.42 0.53
CA ASP A 209 0.01 10.76 0.32
C ASP A 209 0.30 11.28 -1.11
N CYS A 210 0.20 10.40 -2.12
CA CYS A 210 0.61 10.70 -3.50
C CYS A 210 -0.49 10.42 -4.53
N VAL A 211 -0.33 11.04 -5.70
CA VAL A 211 -1.12 10.75 -6.90
C VAL A 211 -0.22 10.12 -7.95
N VAL A 212 -0.68 9.07 -8.61
CA VAL A 212 -0.04 8.50 -9.79
C VAL A 212 -0.98 8.68 -10.97
N ALA A 213 -0.59 9.55 -11.90
CA ALA A 213 -1.45 10.05 -12.95
C ALA A 213 -0.88 9.85 -14.35
N ASN A 214 -1.75 9.51 -15.31
CA ASN A 214 -1.48 9.55 -16.75
C ASN A 214 -0.19 8.82 -17.15
N SER A 215 0.12 7.71 -16.48
CA SER A 215 1.30 6.91 -16.77
C SER A 215 0.95 5.75 -17.69
N ASN A 216 1.88 5.35 -18.57
CA ASN A 216 1.65 4.19 -19.42
C ASN A 216 1.49 2.92 -18.56
N THR A 217 2.29 2.76 -17.52
CA THR A 217 2.07 1.72 -16.51
C THR A 217 2.56 2.22 -15.15
N VAL A 218 1.90 1.86 -14.05
CA VAL A 218 2.43 2.17 -12.72
C VAL A 218 3.71 1.38 -12.47
N GLY A 219 3.74 0.11 -12.87
CA GLY A 219 4.99 -0.65 -13.04
C GLY A 219 5.14 -1.80 -12.06
N THR A 220 6.35 -2.09 -11.62
CA THR A 220 6.66 -3.25 -10.78
C THR A 220 7.43 -2.83 -9.53
N VAL A 221 7.03 -3.40 -8.39
CA VAL A 221 7.79 -3.38 -7.14
C VAL A 221 8.04 -4.82 -6.71
N SER A 222 9.31 -5.20 -6.65
CA SER A 222 9.73 -6.59 -6.46
C SER A 222 10.76 -6.77 -5.36
N GLY A 223 10.68 -7.87 -4.60
CA GLY A 223 11.78 -8.37 -3.78
C GLY A 223 11.93 -7.76 -2.38
N PHE A 224 11.13 -6.76 -2.02
CA PHE A 224 11.29 -5.98 -0.79
C PHE A 224 10.87 -6.74 0.49
N GLY A 225 11.45 -6.35 1.62
CA GLY A 225 11.03 -6.77 2.95
C GLY A 225 9.66 -6.18 3.28
N LEU A 226 9.56 -4.85 3.27
CA LEU A 226 8.31 -4.12 3.44
C LEU A 226 8.02 -3.26 2.21
N VAL A 227 6.79 -3.33 1.72
CA VAL A 227 6.22 -2.32 0.83
C VAL A 227 4.97 -1.78 1.50
N PHE A 228 5.00 -0.50 1.87
CA PHE A 228 3.87 0.17 2.49
C PHE A 228 3.38 1.32 1.62
N LEU A 229 2.17 1.17 1.10
CA LEU A 229 1.45 2.24 0.41
C LEU A 229 0.32 2.77 1.29
N SER A 230 0.20 4.10 1.40
CA SER A 230 -0.83 4.73 2.22
C SER A 230 -1.39 5.99 1.56
N ILE A 231 -2.71 6.04 1.36
CA ILE A 231 -3.40 7.21 0.77
C ILE A 231 -2.83 7.53 -0.61
N ILE A 232 -3.07 6.62 -1.56
CA ILE A 232 -2.61 6.76 -2.94
C ILE A 232 -3.79 6.84 -3.89
N GLN A 233 -3.75 7.81 -4.80
CA GLN A 233 -4.73 7.95 -5.86
C GLN A 233 -4.11 7.55 -7.20
N PHE A 234 -4.73 6.61 -7.90
CA PHE A 234 -4.35 6.20 -9.25
C PHE A 234 -5.39 6.68 -10.25
N THR A 235 -4.99 7.48 -11.25
CA THR A 235 -5.92 8.03 -12.25
C THR A 235 -5.32 8.07 -13.66
N GLY A 236 -6.10 7.71 -14.67
CA GLY A 236 -5.71 7.83 -16.07
C GLY A 236 -4.50 6.98 -16.50
N ASN A 237 -4.12 5.96 -15.72
CA ASN A 237 -3.01 5.09 -16.08
C ASN A 237 -3.46 4.00 -17.06
N SER A 238 -2.65 3.69 -18.07
CA SER A 238 -3.00 2.67 -19.07
C SER A 238 -2.86 1.24 -18.55
N ASN A 239 -2.09 1.05 -17.48
CA ASN A 239 -1.97 -0.21 -16.74
C ASN A 239 -1.50 0.05 -15.30
N GLY A 240 -1.75 -0.88 -14.39
CA GLY A 240 -1.49 -0.69 -12.96
C GLY A 240 -0.15 -1.21 -12.48
N ILE A 241 -0.13 -1.70 -11.24
CA ILE A 241 1.07 -2.09 -10.50
C ILE A 241 1.13 -3.60 -10.28
N THR A 242 2.33 -4.17 -10.39
CA THR A 242 2.64 -5.55 -10.01
C THR A 242 3.49 -5.56 -8.75
N TYR A 243 3.00 -6.26 -7.73
CA TYR A 243 3.74 -6.57 -6.51
C TYR A 243 4.28 -7.99 -6.63
N ASN A 244 5.60 -8.16 -6.48
CA ASN A 244 6.25 -9.45 -6.68
C ASN A 244 7.23 -9.80 -5.55
N ASN A 245 7.14 -11.00 -4.98
CA ASN A 245 8.12 -11.47 -3.98
C ASN A 245 8.38 -10.47 -2.82
N ILE A 246 7.30 -9.96 -2.22
CA ILE A 246 7.40 -9.00 -1.10
C ILE A 246 7.10 -9.73 0.21
N THR A 247 7.95 -9.57 1.22
CA THR A 247 7.75 -10.27 2.50
C THR A 247 6.47 -9.76 3.18
N GLN A 248 6.32 -8.45 3.33
CA GLN A 248 5.15 -7.79 3.91
C GLN A 248 4.64 -6.68 2.97
N LEU A 249 3.45 -6.87 2.41
CA LEU A 249 2.78 -5.89 1.56
C LEU A 249 1.62 -5.25 2.34
N LEU A 250 1.72 -3.95 2.61
CA LEU A 250 0.69 -3.18 3.31
C LEU A 250 0.13 -2.10 2.37
N LEU A 251 -1.17 -2.15 2.11
CA LEU A 251 -1.88 -1.25 1.20
C LEU A 251 -3.03 -0.60 1.96
N SER A 252 -2.85 0.65 2.38
CA SER A 252 -3.85 1.42 3.13
C SER A 252 -4.46 2.50 2.26
N ASN A 253 -5.79 2.55 2.16
CA ASN A 253 -6.53 3.62 1.51
C ASN A 253 -6.08 3.88 0.06
N ILE A 254 -6.06 2.81 -0.74
CA ILE A 254 -5.72 2.89 -2.16
C ILE A 254 -6.97 3.18 -2.98
N GLY A 255 -6.95 4.26 -3.78
CA GLY A 255 -8.05 4.68 -4.64
C GLY A 255 -7.72 4.51 -6.11
N TRP A 256 -8.39 3.58 -6.79
CA TRP A 256 -8.33 3.41 -8.24
C TRP A 256 -9.57 4.01 -8.90
N PHE A 257 -9.38 5.10 -9.65
CA PHE A 257 -10.45 5.74 -10.41
C PHE A 257 -10.82 4.97 -11.68
N GLY A 258 -12.07 5.10 -12.13
CA GLY A 258 -12.61 4.34 -13.26
C GLY A 258 -12.11 4.72 -14.65
N ASN A 259 -11.16 5.66 -14.74
CA ASN A 259 -10.47 6.03 -15.97
C ASN A 259 -9.10 5.34 -16.13
N ASN A 260 -8.70 4.47 -15.20
CA ASN A 260 -7.55 3.60 -15.39
C ASN A 260 -7.94 2.37 -16.23
N SER A 261 -6.98 1.86 -17.01
CA SER A 261 -7.12 0.66 -17.83
C SER A 261 -6.17 -0.46 -17.37
N GLY A 262 -6.26 -1.64 -18.00
CA GLY A 262 -5.39 -2.79 -17.68
C GLY A 262 -5.72 -3.43 -16.32
N THR A 263 -4.70 -3.97 -15.66
CA THR A 263 -4.85 -4.55 -14.32
C THR A 263 -4.33 -3.55 -13.29
N TYR A 264 -5.20 -3.11 -12.38
CA TYR A 264 -4.88 -2.09 -11.38
C TYR A 264 -3.84 -2.60 -10.38
N GLU A 265 -4.09 -3.74 -9.76
CA GLU A 265 -3.15 -4.38 -8.82
C GLU A 265 -3.01 -5.86 -9.15
N ARG A 266 -1.77 -6.33 -9.32
CA ARG A 266 -1.46 -7.75 -9.57
C ARG A 266 -0.46 -8.28 -8.55
N LEU A 267 -0.75 -9.46 -8.02
CA LEU A 267 0.14 -10.17 -7.11
C LEU A 267 0.84 -11.33 -7.81
N THR A 268 2.16 -11.42 -7.66
CA THR A 268 2.97 -12.52 -8.19
C THR A 268 4.03 -12.98 -7.19
N GLY A 269 4.49 -14.23 -7.31
CA GLY A 269 5.57 -14.74 -6.47
C GLY A 269 5.12 -15.08 -5.05
N THR A 270 6.01 -14.86 -4.07
CA THR A 270 5.79 -15.28 -2.67
C THR A 270 5.65 -14.11 -1.71
N PHE A 271 4.68 -14.19 -0.80
CA PHE A 271 4.46 -13.23 0.27
C PHE A 271 4.39 -13.93 1.62
N THR A 272 4.83 -13.26 2.68
CA THR A 272 4.52 -13.71 4.05
C THR A 272 3.21 -13.09 4.52
N LEU A 273 3.00 -11.80 4.26
CA LEU A 273 1.80 -11.08 4.64
C LEU A 273 1.35 -10.15 3.52
N ILE A 274 0.04 -10.11 3.30
CA ILE A 274 -0.61 -9.11 2.44
C ILE A 274 -1.76 -8.49 3.22
N GLU A 275 -1.78 -7.18 3.34
CA GLU A 275 -2.90 -6.45 3.90
C GLU A 275 -3.34 -5.37 2.92
N LYS A 276 -4.61 -5.40 2.54
CA LYS A 276 -5.27 -4.33 1.80
C LYS A 276 -6.44 -3.81 2.61
N GLN A 277 -6.31 -2.60 3.14
CA GLN A 277 -7.29 -2.00 4.02
C GLN A 277 -7.80 -0.67 3.46
N GLY A 278 -9.12 -0.54 3.33
CA GLY A 278 -9.78 0.70 2.91
C GLY A 278 -9.50 1.12 1.47
N GLY A 279 -10.08 2.26 1.09
CA GLY A 279 -10.01 2.78 -0.28
C GLY A 279 -11.08 2.16 -1.19
N PHE A 280 -10.91 2.34 -2.50
CA PHE A 280 -11.88 1.90 -3.50
C PHE A 280 -11.20 1.49 -4.80
N SER A 281 -11.90 0.64 -5.56
CA SER A 281 -11.52 0.25 -6.91
C SER A 281 -12.73 0.37 -7.82
N GLN A 282 -12.78 1.41 -8.65
CA GLN A 282 -13.81 1.59 -9.66
C GLN A 282 -13.36 0.93 -10.96
N VAL A 283 -13.88 -0.26 -11.26
CA VAL A 283 -13.46 -1.09 -12.39
C VAL A 283 -14.46 -0.96 -13.54
N ASN A 284 -14.01 -0.35 -14.64
CA ASN A 284 -14.82 -0.11 -15.84
C ASN A 284 -14.19 -0.77 -17.07
N GLY A 285 -14.97 -0.89 -18.16
CA GLY A 285 -14.47 -1.37 -19.45
C GLY A 285 -13.88 -2.78 -19.36
N SER A 286 -12.66 -2.97 -19.86
CA SER A 286 -11.93 -4.25 -19.79
C SER A 286 -10.95 -4.34 -18.62
N ALA A 287 -10.97 -3.38 -17.69
CA ALA A 287 -10.04 -3.35 -16.58
C ALA A 287 -10.23 -4.53 -15.61
N THR A 288 -9.16 -4.88 -14.90
CA THR A 288 -9.17 -5.82 -13.78
C THR A 288 -8.74 -5.08 -12.51
N GLY A 289 -9.55 -5.12 -11.45
CA GLY A 289 -9.28 -4.43 -10.20
C GLY A 289 -8.14 -5.09 -9.40
N PHE A 290 -8.29 -6.37 -9.07
CA PHE A 290 -7.28 -7.09 -8.29
C PHE A 290 -7.03 -8.48 -8.89
N ASP A 291 -5.78 -8.77 -9.24
CA ASP A 291 -5.39 -10.01 -9.91
C ASP A 291 -4.55 -10.90 -8.99
N VAL A 292 -5.13 -12.05 -8.64
CA VAL A 292 -4.50 -13.13 -7.87
C VAL A 292 -4.40 -14.43 -8.68
N SER A 293 -4.62 -14.38 -9.99
CA SER A 293 -4.67 -15.58 -10.85
C SER A 293 -3.30 -16.10 -11.28
N THR A 294 -2.22 -15.41 -10.90
CA THR A 294 -0.86 -15.78 -11.34
C THR A 294 -0.48 -17.14 -10.77
N SER A 295 -0.11 -18.07 -11.67
CA SER A 295 0.36 -19.40 -11.27
C SER A 295 1.59 -19.29 -10.35
N GLY A 296 1.60 -20.07 -9.27
CA GLY A 296 2.67 -20.05 -8.27
C GLY A 296 2.58 -18.93 -7.23
N LEU A 297 1.55 -18.05 -7.27
CA LEU A 297 1.30 -17.07 -6.21
C LEU A 297 1.12 -17.79 -4.86
N THR A 298 2.03 -17.52 -3.93
CA THR A 298 2.09 -18.20 -2.63
C THR A 298 2.05 -17.21 -1.48
N ILE A 299 1.22 -17.50 -0.47
CA ILE A 299 1.14 -16.73 0.78
C ILE A 299 1.47 -17.68 1.93
N THR A 300 2.63 -17.51 2.56
CA THR A 300 3.14 -18.40 3.61
C THR A 300 2.55 -18.08 4.99
N GLY A 301 2.27 -16.80 5.26
CA GLY A 301 1.49 -16.34 6.42
C GLY A 301 0.03 -16.12 6.02
N ASP A 302 -0.55 -14.96 6.31
CA ASP A 302 -1.96 -14.65 6.06
C ASP A 302 -2.12 -13.45 5.12
N ALA A 303 -3.25 -13.39 4.41
CA ALA A 303 -3.66 -12.23 3.63
C ALA A 303 -5.03 -11.70 4.08
N VAL A 304 -5.18 -10.38 4.09
CA VAL A 304 -6.41 -9.70 4.52
C VAL A 304 -6.79 -8.65 3.49
N MET A 305 -8.08 -8.62 3.13
CA MET A 305 -8.69 -7.53 2.36
C MET A 305 -9.92 -7.03 3.11
N GLU A 306 -9.86 -5.79 3.59
CA GLU A 306 -10.82 -5.25 4.55
C GLU A 306 -11.30 -3.86 4.14
N SER A 307 -12.62 -3.65 4.13
CA SER A 307 -13.25 -2.33 3.89
C SER A 307 -12.89 -1.68 2.54
N VAL A 308 -12.38 -2.45 1.58
CA VAL A 308 -12.20 -1.99 0.19
C VAL A 308 -13.56 -2.00 -0.50
N VAL A 309 -13.86 -0.98 -1.28
CA VAL A 309 -15.11 -0.88 -2.04
C VAL A 309 -14.86 -1.09 -3.53
N PHE A 310 -15.34 -2.19 -4.09
CA PHE A 310 -15.34 -2.44 -5.53
C PHE A 310 -16.63 -1.90 -6.16
N THR A 311 -16.49 -1.10 -7.21
CA THR A 311 -17.59 -0.50 -7.98
C THR A 311 -17.24 -0.45 -9.46
N GLY A 312 -18.11 0.09 -10.30
CA GLY A 312 -17.89 0.26 -11.73
C GLY A 312 -18.66 -0.77 -12.55
N THR A 313 -18.64 -0.57 -13.88
CA THR A 313 -19.50 -1.28 -14.83
C THR A 313 -19.04 -2.71 -15.13
N ASN A 314 -17.77 -3.05 -14.87
CA ASN A 314 -17.22 -4.39 -15.12
C ASN A 314 -17.12 -5.20 -13.81
N THR A 315 -18.25 -5.73 -13.35
CA THR A 315 -18.33 -6.54 -12.12
C THR A 315 -17.49 -7.82 -12.19
N ALA A 316 -17.42 -8.47 -13.36
CA ALA A 316 -16.58 -9.64 -13.58
C ALA A 316 -15.06 -9.31 -13.52
N GLY A 317 -14.70 -8.05 -13.71
CA GLY A 317 -13.33 -7.56 -13.61
C GLY A 317 -12.90 -7.16 -12.20
N TYR A 318 -13.78 -7.19 -11.20
CA TYR A 318 -13.42 -6.76 -9.84
C TYR A 318 -12.22 -7.54 -9.31
N ILE A 319 -12.29 -8.87 -9.39
CA ILE A 319 -11.21 -9.77 -9.03
C ILE A 319 -10.97 -10.73 -10.19
N ARG A 320 -9.71 -10.91 -10.58
CA ARG A 320 -9.30 -12.08 -11.35
C ARG A 320 -8.85 -13.16 -10.37
N PRO A 321 -9.63 -14.23 -10.19
CA PRO A 321 -9.51 -15.15 -9.06
C PRO A 321 -8.31 -16.10 -9.22
N TYR A 322 -7.93 -16.78 -8.14
CA TYR A 322 -6.94 -17.86 -8.24
C TYR A 322 -7.40 -18.92 -9.24
N ALA A 323 -6.48 -19.45 -10.05
CA ALA A 323 -6.78 -20.52 -11.01
C ALA A 323 -7.11 -21.86 -10.32
N THR A 324 -6.55 -22.10 -9.13
CA THR A 324 -6.78 -23.31 -8.32
C THR A 324 -6.88 -22.95 -6.84
N GLY A 325 -7.55 -23.80 -6.05
CA GLY A 325 -7.70 -23.58 -4.61
C GLY A 325 -8.77 -22.55 -4.23
N THR A 326 -9.59 -22.10 -5.18
CA THR A 326 -10.82 -21.34 -4.93
C THR A 326 -11.99 -22.26 -4.64
N TYR A 327 -13.10 -21.66 -4.23
CA TYR A 327 -14.37 -22.33 -4.00
C TYR A 327 -15.40 -21.83 -5.02
N PRO A 328 -16.41 -22.64 -5.40
CA PRO A 328 -17.42 -22.22 -6.37
C PRO A 328 -18.10 -20.89 -5.98
N GLY A 329 -17.99 -19.87 -6.84
CA GLY A 329 -18.54 -18.53 -6.60
C GLY A 329 -17.64 -17.60 -5.78
N TYR A 330 -16.41 -17.99 -5.46
CA TYR A 330 -15.45 -17.25 -4.65
C TYR A 330 -14.12 -17.06 -5.37
N ASN A 331 -13.32 -16.08 -4.92
CA ASN A 331 -12.17 -15.60 -5.68
C ASN A 331 -10.81 -15.98 -5.07
N PHE A 332 -10.77 -16.20 -3.76
CA PHE A 332 -9.54 -16.39 -3.02
C PHE A 332 -9.40 -17.80 -2.45
N ASN A 333 -8.16 -18.20 -2.16
CA ASN A 333 -7.87 -19.41 -1.41
C ASN A 333 -8.00 -19.19 0.11
N ASN A 334 -7.80 -20.25 0.90
CA ASN A 334 -7.96 -20.20 2.36
C ASN A 334 -6.90 -19.38 3.13
N SER A 335 -5.85 -18.86 2.48
CA SER A 335 -4.91 -17.92 3.12
C SER A 335 -5.48 -16.51 3.25
N TRP A 336 -6.57 -16.20 2.55
CA TRP A 336 -7.21 -14.89 2.59
C TRP A 336 -8.32 -14.81 3.65
N THR A 337 -8.50 -13.62 4.22
CA THR A 337 -9.72 -13.19 4.91
C THR A 337 -10.22 -11.92 4.22
N VAL A 338 -11.43 -11.96 3.65
CA VAL A 338 -11.96 -10.90 2.80
C VAL A 338 -13.30 -10.41 3.31
N ARG A 339 -13.39 -9.11 3.56
CA ARG A 339 -14.62 -8.38 3.84
C ARG A 339 -14.59 -7.05 3.10
N ALA A 340 -15.05 -7.09 1.85
CA ALA A 340 -15.03 -5.96 0.92
C ALA A 340 -16.40 -5.83 0.22
N ALA A 341 -16.85 -4.60 -0.02
CA ALA A 341 -18.10 -4.38 -0.74
C ALA A 341 -17.90 -4.62 -2.24
N GLY A 342 -18.91 -5.21 -2.90
CA GLY A 342 -18.87 -5.54 -4.33
C GLY A 342 -18.38 -6.96 -4.64
N ILE A 343 -17.81 -7.67 -3.67
CA ILE A 343 -17.37 -9.06 -3.80
C ILE A 343 -17.86 -9.91 -2.61
N PRO A 344 -17.91 -11.25 -2.73
CA PRO A 344 -18.29 -12.11 -1.62
C PRO A 344 -17.39 -11.95 -0.38
N THR A 345 -17.97 -12.13 0.81
CA THR A 345 -17.18 -12.24 2.05
C THR A 345 -16.52 -13.62 2.10
N GLU A 346 -15.21 -13.67 2.25
CA GLU A 346 -14.43 -14.91 2.21
C GLU A 346 -13.58 -15.06 3.47
N ALA A 347 -14.11 -15.75 4.47
CA ALA A 347 -13.41 -15.98 5.74
C ALA A 347 -13.74 -17.36 6.32
N ASP A 348 -12.87 -17.91 7.16
CA ASP A 348 -13.13 -19.17 7.86
C ASP A 348 -14.43 -19.12 8.68
N THR A 349 -14.79 -17.95 9.21
CA THR A 349 -16.04 -17.70 9.96
C THR A 349 -17.30 -17.84 9.11
N ASN A 350 -17.19 -17.77 7.79
CA ASN A 350 -18.30 -17.89 6.84
C ASN A 350 -18.32 -19.26 6.16
N ALA A 351 -17.37 -20.15 6.47
CA ALA A 351 -17.30 -21.49 5.92
C ALA A 351 -18.62 -22.25 6.16
N VAL A 352 -19.16 -22.82 5.10
CA VAL A 352 -20.44 -23.53 5.10
C VAL A 352 -20.39 -24.68 4.10
N GLY A 353 -21.12 -25.74 4.39
CA GLY A 353 -21.31 -26.84 3.46
C GLY A 353 -22.59 -27.61 3.75
N ASP A 354 -23.28 -27.99 2.68
CA ASP A 354 -24.52 -28.75 2.74
C ASP A 354 -24.40 -30.04 1.94
N PHE A 355 -25.10 -31.08 2.41
CA PHE A 355 -25.51 -32.17 1.54
C PHE A 355 -26.93 -32.65 1.85
N SER A 356 -27.60 -33.16 0.82
CA SER A 356 -28.88 -33.82 0.92
C SER A 356 -28.85 -35.17 0.22
N VAL A 357 -29.59 -36.12 0.79
CA VAL A 357 -29.93 -37.42 0.25
C VAL A 357 -31.43 -37.37 -0.01
N ASP A 358 -31.84 -37.67 -1.24
CA ASP A 358 -33.23 -37.62 -1.66
C ASP A 358 -33.53 -38.78 -2.61
N TYR A 359 -33.99 -39.88 -2.03
CA TYR A 359 -34.42 -41.07 -2.77
C TYR A 359 -35.95 -41.14 -2.85
N PRO A 360 -36.51 -41.76 -3.91
CA PRO A 360 -37.93 -42.07 -3.97
C PRO A 360 -38.40 -42.89 -2.77
N VAL A 361 -39.62 -42.63 -2.32
CA VAL A 361 -40.27 -43.34 -1.21
C VAL A 361 -40.24 -44.85 -1.45
N GLY A 362 -39.76 -45.62 -0.47
CA GLY A 362 -39.60 -47.08 -0.57
C GLY A 362 -38.23 -47.53 -1.11
N THR A 363 -37.36 -46.59 -1.49
CA THR A 363 -35.95 -46.82 -1.79
C THR A 363 -35.08 -45.96 -0.87
N GLY A 364 -33.78 -46.20 -0.85
CA GLY A 364 -32.87 -45.39 -0.05
C GLY A 364 -31.52 -46.03 0.13
N ILE A 365 -30.69 -45.38 0.95
CA ILE A 365 -29.41 -45.94 1.37
C ILE A 365 -29.69 -47.08 2.36
N GLY A 366 -29.37 -48.31 1.96
CA GLY A 366 -29.37 -49.45 2.87
C GLY A 366 -28.20 -49.35 3.85
N VAL A 367 -28.50 -49.36 5.14
CA VAL A 367 -27.49 -49.30 6.21
C VAL A 367 -27.46 -50.65 6.93
N SER A 368 -26.47 -51.47 6.57
CA SER A 368 -26.33 -52.83 7.08
C SER A 368 -25.51 -52.89 8.38
N PHE A 369 -26.09 -53.49 9.41
CA PHE A 369 -25.44 -53.69 10.70
C PHE A 369 -24.76 -55.07 10.75
N THR A 370 -23.48 -55.11 10.43
CA THR A 370 -22.77 -56.34 10.01
C THR A 370 -22.39 -57.31 11.13
N ASN A 371 -22.39 -56.90 12.40
CA ASN A 371 -21.89 -57.76 13.49
C ASN A 371 -22.96 -58.64 14.17
N ASN A 372 -24.22 -58.59 13.71
CA ASN A 372 -25.37 -59.33 14.28
C ASN A 372 -25.50 -59.24 15.82
N ALA A 373 -24.90 -58.23 16.44
CA ALA A 373 -24.90 -58.03 17.87
C ALA A 373 -26.05 -57.13 18.32
N ASN A 374 -26.29 -57.12 19.62
CA ASN A 374 -27.29 -56.27 20.27
C ASN A 374 -26.66 -55.62 21.52
N PRO A 375 -26.15 -54.37 21.45
CA PRO A 375 -26.22 -53.44 20.32
C PRO A 375 -25.28 -53.83 19.15
N SER A 376 -25.61 -53.38 17.93
CA SER A 376 -24.81 -53.64 16.73
C SER A 376 -23.54 -52.78 16.68
N ASN A 377 -22.72 -52.98 15.65
CA ASN A 377 -21.66 -52.04 15.29
C ASN A 377 -22.25 -50.71 14.83
N ILE A 378 -21.46 -49.65 14.96
CA ILE A 378 -21.78 -48.32 14.47
C ILE A 378 -21.27 -48.22 13.03
N VAL A 379 -22.15 -47.86 12.09
CA VAL A 379 -21.89 -47.89 10.65
C VAL A 379 -22.21 -46.55 10.02
N LYS A 380 -21.43 -46.13 9.01
CA LYS A 380 -21.69 -44.90 8.27
C LYS A 380 -23.02 -45.02 7.51
N ILE A 381 -23.82 -43.96 7.51
CA ILE A 381 -24.98 -43.82 6.63
C ILE A 381 -24.47 -43.36 5.27
N GLY A 382 -24.16 -44.34 4.41
CA GLY A 382 -23.66 -44.11 3.06
C GLY A 382 -22.51 -45.04 2.70
N THR A 383 -22.52 -45.49 1.46
CA THR A 383 -21.49 -46.29 0.79
C THR A 383 -20.84 -45.46 -0.33
N ALA A 384 -19.82 -46.00 -0.99
CA ALA A 384 -19.22 -45.37 -2.16
C ALA A 384 -20.22 -45.17 -3.33
N SER A 385 -21.32 -45.93 -3.36
CA SER A 385 -22.37 -45.86 -4.39
C SER A 385 -23.60 -45.06 -3.96
N SER A 386 -23.58 -44.45 -2.78
CA SER A 386 -24.71 -43.62 -2.32
C SER A 386 -24.80 -42.33 -3.13
N VAL A 387 -26.02 -41.92 -3.44
CA VAL A 387 -26.32 -40.68 -4.16
C VAL A 387 -26.64 -39.60 -3.16
N SER A 388 -25.90 -38.49 -3.23
CA SER A 388 -26.14 -37.29 -2.43
C SER A 388 -25.78 -36.06 -3.24
N THR A 389 -26.55 -34.99 -3.07
CA THR A 389 -26.29 -33.69 -3.69
C THR A 389 -25.66 -32.78 -2.67
N SER A 390 -24.56 -32.13 -3.02
CA SER A 390 -23.92 -31.12 -2.17
C SER A 390 -24.06 -29.73 -2.76
N SER A 391 -24.27 -28.75 -1.89
CA SER A 391 -24.47 -27.34 -2.24
C SER A 391 -23.81 -26.43 -1.21
N ASN A 392 -23.74 -25.13 -1.54
CA ASN A 392 -23.20 -24.09 -0.66
C ASN A 392 -21.81 -24.43 -0.08
N LEU A 393 -20.95 -25.08 -0.87
CA LEU A 393 -19.62 -25.51 -0.43
C LEU A 393 -18.64 -24.32 -0.46
N PHE A 394 -18.52 -23.61 0.66
CA PHE A 394 -17.50 -22.58 0.86
C PHE A 394 -16.53 -23.03 1.95
N ARG A 395 -15.25 -23.22 1.58
CA ARG A 395 -14.24 -23.87 2.44
C ARG A 395 -14.66 -25.26 2.92
N PHE A 396 -15.51 -25.93 2.14
CA PHE A 396 -15.89 -27.32 2.32
C PHE A 396 -15.78 -28.09 1.00
N SER A 397 -15.61 -29.41 1.10
CA SER A 397 -15.56 -30.35 0.00
C SER A 397 -16.15 -31.69 0.44
N THR A 398 -16.63 -32.50 -0.50
CA THR A 398 -17.00 -33.90 -0.24
C THR A 398 -15.82 -34.86 -0.44
N ASP A 399 -14.76 -34.39 -1.10
CA ASP A 399 -13.63 -35.16 -1.64
C ASP A 399 -14.07 -36.32 -2.53
N GLY A 400 -15.21 -36.18 -3.20
CA GLY A 400 -15.81 -37.24 -3.99
C GLY A 400 -16.38 -38.40 -3.16
N VAL A 401 -16.47 -38.25 -1.83
CA VAL A 401 -17.08 -39.25 -0.95
C VAL A 401 -18.52 -38.83 -0.61
N PRO A 402 -19.53 -39.67 -0.89
CA PRO A 402 -20.91 -39.37 -0.53
C PRO A 402 -21.11 -39.16 0.97
N ASN A 403 -22.05 -38.28 1.31
CA ASN A 403 -22.47 -37.98 2.69
C ASN A 403 -21.32 -37.54 3.61
N ARG A 404 -20.37 -36.78 3.07
CA ARG A 404 -19.22 -36.24 3.79
C ARG A 404 -19.09 -34.75 3.54
N LEU A 405 -18.73 -34.01 4.59
CA LEU A 405 -18.29 -32.63 4.49
C LEU A 405 -16.92 -32.49 5.16
N ARG A 406 -15.87 -32.29 4.35
CA ARG A 406 -14.51 -31.97 4.78
C ARG A 406 -14.31 -30.48 4.82
N TYR A 407 -13.79 -29.98 5.93
CA TYR A 407 -13.39 -28.60 6.08
C TYR A 407 -12.05 -28.33 5.38
N LEU A 408 -12.02 -27.35 4.49
CA LEU A 408 -10.85 -26.93 3.70
C LEU A 408 -10.33 -25.53 4.09
N GLY A 409 -10.89 -24.93 5.13
CA GLY A 409 -10.39 -23.66 5.65
C GLY A 409 -9.07 -23.82 6.40
N LYS A 410 -8.47 -22.70 6.80
CA LYS A 410 -7.09 -22.68 7.28
C LYS A 410 -7.01 -22.72 8.80
N LYS A 411 -7.86 -21.95 9.48
CA LYS A 411 -7.86 -21.81 10.94
C LYS A 411 -8.84 -22.79 11.56
N LYS A 412 -8.44 -23.39 12.68
CA LYS A 412 -9.34 -24.24 13.46
C LYS A 412 -10.54 -23.43 13.94
N ARG A 413 -11.73 -24.02 13.90
CA ARG A 413 -12.94 -23.40 14.47
C ARG A 413 -13.98 -24.44 14.88
N ILE A 414 -14.91 -24.00 15.71
CA ILE A 414 -16.09 -24.77 16.07
C ILE A 414 -17.15 -24.55 14.99
N PHE A 415 -17.76 -25.65 14.55
CA PHE A 415 -18.85 -25.68 13.61
C PHE A 415 -20.11 -26.19 14.28
N GLN A 416 -21.25 -25.60 13.88
CA GLN A 416 -22.56 -26.14 14.20
C GLN A 416 -22.98 -27.10 13.09
N ILE A 417 -23.42 -28.29 13.48
CA ILE A 417 -23.92 -29.33 12.59
C ILE A 417 -25.41 -29.49 12.87
N THR A 418 -26.23 -29.26 11.86
CA THR A 418 -27.69 -29.35 11.96
C THR A 418 -28.28 -30.12 10.79
N GLY A 419 -29.39 -30.80 11.02
CA GLY A 419 -30.05 -31.54 9.97
C GLY A 419 -31.10 -32.51 10.47
N SER A 420 -31.43 -33.50 9.64
CA SER A 420 -32.30 -34.61 10.01
C SER A 420 -31.98 -35.85 9.20
N VAL A 421 -32.28 -37.01 9.77
CA VAL A 421 -32.26 -38.31 9.07
C VAL A 421 -33.65 -38.92 9.18
N SER A 422 -34.22 -39.29 8.04
CA SER A 422 -35.43 -40.10 7.94
C SER A 422 -35.05 -41.50 7.52
N PHE A 423 -35.49 -42.51 8.27
CA PHE A 423 -35.21 -43.91 7.94
C PHE A 423 -36.39 -44.83 8.23
N GLN A 424 -36.55 -45.85 7.40
CA GLN A 424 -37.48 -46.95 7.60
C GLN A 424 -36.82 -48.07 8.39
N VAL A 425 -37.55 -48.62 9.37
CA VAL A 425 -37.05 -49.73 10.19
C VAL A 425 -37.48 -51.09 9.64
N PRO A 426 -36.63 -52.13 9.75
CA PRO A 426 -36.97 -53.49 9.31
C PRO A 426 -37.92 -54.21 10.29
N ALA A 427 -37.91 -53.81 11.57
CA ALA A 427 -38.73 -54.36 12.64
C ALA A 427 -38.74 -53.41 13.85
N ALA A 428 -39.57 -53.72 14.85
CA ALA A 428 -39.58 -53.03 16.13
C ALA A 428 -38.17 -53.01 16.76
N GLY A 429 -37.68 -51.82 17.11
CA GLY A 429 -36.31 -51.65 17.58
C GLY A 429 -35.96 -50.21 17.94
N THR A 430 -34.87 -50.05 18.67
CA THR A 430 -34.30 -48.73 18.99
C THR A 430 -33.02 -48.55 18.18
N TYR A 431 -32.93 -47.41 17.50
CA TYR A 431 -31.80 -47.05 16.64
C TYR A 431 -31.21 -45.73 17.13
N ILE A 432 -29.91 -45.56 16.91
CA ILE A 432 -29.17 -44.37 17.34
C ILE A 432 -28.48 -43.77 16.12
N ILE A 433 -28.63 -42.46 15.95
CA ILE A 433 -27.89 -41.69 14.94
C ILE A 433 -26.78 -40.90 15.64
N TYR A 434 -25.61 -40.89 15.02
CA TYR A 434 -24.40 -40.25 15.50
C TYR A 434 -23.88 -39.26 14.46
N ILE A 435 -23.36 -38.13 14.96
CA ILE A 435 -22.38 -37.34 14.23
C ILE A 435 -21.02 -38.02 14.42
N ALA A 436 -20.25 -38.20 13.36
CA ALA A 436 -18.89 -38.69 13.42
C ALA A 436 -17.91 -37.64 12.86
N LYS A 437 -16.81 -37.43 13.59
CA LYS A 437 -15.66 -36.65 13.14
C LYS A 437 -14.54 -37.61 12.76
N ASN A 438 -14.04 -37.51 11.54
CA ASN A 438 -12.95 -38.37 11.03
C ASN A 438 -13.22 -39.87 11.24
N GLY A 439 -14.46 -40.31 11.03
CA GLY A 439 -14.91 -41.69 11.26
C GLY A 439 -15.11 -42.09 12.73
N THR A 440 -14.81 -41.21 13.69
CA THR A 440 -15.03 -41.44 15.12
C THR A 440 -16.31 -40.76 15.59
N VAL A 441 -17.22 -41.50 16.20
CA VAL A 441 -18.51 -40.96 16.67
C VAL A 441 -18.36 -40.00 17.85
N LEU A 442 -19.16 -38.94 17.85
CA LEU A 442 -19.30 -37.99 18.94
C LEU A 442 -20.49 -38.40 19.81
N SER A 443 -20.24 -39.24 20.81
CA SER A 443 -21.30 -39.88 21.60
C SER A 443 -22.19 -38.91 22.39
N GLN A 444 -21.73 -37.69 22.68
CA GLN A 444 -22.52 -36.68 23.38
C GLN A 444 -23.69 -36.11 22.56
N TYR A 445 -23.67 -36.25 21.22
CA TYR A 445 -24.72 -35.74 20.32
C TYR A 445 -25.58 -36.85 19.72
N LYS A 446 -25.58 -38.04 20.33
CA LYS A 446 -26.35 -39.18 19.83
C LYS A 446 -27.85 -38.97 20.04
N VAL A 447 -28.66 -39.37 19.06
CA VAL A 447 -30.13 -39.23 19.10
C VAL A 447 -30.77 -40.60 18.92
N TYR A 448 -31.74 -40.91 19.78
CA TYR A 448 -32.45 -42.19 19.79
C TYR A 448 -33.77 -42.07 19.02
N GLY A 449 -34.08 -43.09 18.24
CA GLY A 449 -35.37 -43.27 17.57
C GLY A 449 -35.88 -44.69 17.74
N ARG A 450 -37.20 -44.85 17.87
CA ARG A 450 -37.83 -46.16 18.02
C ARG A 450 -38.91 -46.33 16.96
N GLY A 451 -38.80 -47.42 16.21
CA GLY A 451 -39.89 -47.93 15.38
C GLY A 451 -40.64 -49.04 16.13
N SER A 452 -41.95 -49.10 15.93
CA SER A 452 -42.84 -50.07 16.58
C SER A 452 -43.24 -51.23 15.66
N SER A 453 -43.17 -51.03 14.35
CA SER A 453 -43.52 -52.02 13.34
C SER A 453 -42.57 -51.95 12.12
N THR A 454 -42.57 -53.00 11.30
CA THR A 454 -41.81 -53.03 10.04
C THR A 454 -42.29 -51.91 9.11
N ASN A 455 -41.34 -51.22 8.47
CA ASN A 455 -41.56 -50.06 7.60
C ASN A 455 -42.02 -48.77 8.31
N ASP A 456 -42.05 -48.74 9.65
CA ASP A 456 -42.23 -47.46 10.36
C ASP A 456 -41.13 -46.48 9.94
N ILE A 457 -41.53 -45.25 9.64
CA ILE A 457 -40.61 -44.15 9.33
C ILE A 457 -40.29 -43.41 10.61
N VAL A 458 -39.00 -43.33 10.92
CA VAL A 458 -38.47 -42.59 12.06
C VAL A 458 -37.70 -41.39 11.50
N VAL A 459 -38.04 -40.19 11.96
CA VAL A 459 -37.34 -38.95 11.61
C VAL A 459 -36.65 -38.41 12.85
N LEU A 460 -35.32 -38.33 12.80
CA LEU A 460 -34.52 -37.85 13.92
C LEU A 460 -33.80 -36.55 13.56
N PRO A 461 -33.84 -35.53 14.44
CA PRO A 461 -33.03 -34.34 14.26
C PRO A 461 -31.55 -34.65 14.47
N ILE A 462 -30.69 -33.90 13.80
CA ILE A 462 -29.26 -33.84 14.05
C ILE A 462 -28.96 -32.44 14.56
N ASN A 463 -28.33 -32.38 15.73
CA ASN A 463 -27.83 -31.13 16.31
C ASN A 463 -26.57 -31.45 17.12
N GLY A 464 -25.47 -30.80 16.78
CA GLY A 464 -24.23 -30.92 17.53
C GLY A 464 -23.23 -29.86 17.13
N THR A 465 -22.12 -29.82 17.86
CA THR A 465 -21.00 -28.93 17.53
C THR A 465 -19.69 -29.68 17.65
N THR A 466 -18.75 -29.38 16.76
CA THR A 466 -17.40 -29.93 16.87
C THR A 466 -16.37 -28.93 16.36
N GLU A 467 -15.19 -28.94 16.98
CA GLU A 467 -14.02 -28.27 16.39
C GLU A 467 -13.55 -29.07 15.17
N LEU A 468 -13.32 -28.39 14.05
CA LEU A 468 -12.69 -28.97 12.85
C LEU A 468 -11.38 -28.23 12.58
N LEU A 469 -10.31 -29.00 12.40
CA LEU A 469 -9.05 -28.58 11.81
C LEU A 469 -9.16 -28.67 10.28
N ASN A 470 -8.22 -28.02 9.58
CA ASN A 470 -8.09 -28.22 8.13
C ASN A 470 -8.00 -29.72 7.83
N ASN A 471 -8.80 -30.17 6.87
CA ASN A 471 -8.98 -31.55 6.45
C ASN A 471 -9.76 -32.46 7.41
N ASP A 472 -10.26 -31.99 8.55
CA ASP A 472 -11.23 -32.76 9.31
C ASP A 472 -12.55 -32.85 8.54
N TYR A 473 -13.26 -33.97 8.68
CA TYR A 473 -14.54 -34.17 8.03
C TYR A 473 -15.60 -34.72 8.97
N VAL A 474 -16.85 -34.42 8.62
CA VAL A 474 -18.05 -34.86 9.32
C VAL A 474 -18.84 -35.81 8.44
N GLU A 475 -19.32 -36.89 9.05
CA GLU A 475 -20.18 -37.91 8.47
C GLU A 475 -21.26 -38.31 9.48
N ILE A 476 -22.33 -38.95 9.01
CA ILE A 476 -23.42 -39.43 9.86
C ILE A 476 -23.37 -40.96 9.94
N PHE A 477 -23.53 -41.49 11.15
CA PHE A 477 -23.46 -42.92 11.45
C PHE A 477 -24.74 -43.38 12.15
N ALA A 478 -25.06 -44.66 12.03
CA ALA A 478 -26.19 -45.31 12.68
C ALA A 478 -25.75 -46.54 13.48
N GLN A 479 -26.54 -46.90 14.49
CA GLN A 479 -26.41 -48.15 15.24
C GLN A 479 -27.79 -48.69 15.58
N ARG A 480 -27.98 -50.00 15.47
CA ARG A 480 -29.12 -50.66 16.09
C ARG A 480 -28.80 -50.94 17.55
N TYR A 481 -29.46 -50.23 18.46
CA TYR A 481 -29.29 -50.42 19.90
C TYR A 481 -30.06 -51.63 20.42
N SER A 482 -31.25 -51.90 19.88
CA SER A 482 -32.08 -53.06 20.19
C SER A 482 -33.05 -53.40 19.05
N GLY A 483 -33.54 -54.64 19.02
CA GLY A 483 -34.46 -55.14 18.00
C GLY A 483 -33.87 -56.29 17.18
N SER A 484 -34.64 -56.76 16.20
CA SER A 484 -34.24 -57.85 15.30
C SER A 484 -33.13 -57.41 14.33
N ASN A 485 -32.38 -58.38 13.81
CA ASN A 485 -31.43 -58.13 12.72
C ASN A 485 -32.15 -57.65 11.45
N GLY A 486 -31.54 -56.72 10.74
CA GLY A 486 -32.07 -56.12 9.52
C GLY A 486 -31.47 -54.74 9.27
N ASP A 487 -31.56 -54.29 8.03
CA ASP A 487 -31.02 -53.01 7.58
C ASP A 487 -32.08 -51.92 7.73
N ILE A 488 -31.66 -50.72 8.13
CA ILE A 488 -32.51 -49.54 7.96
C ILE A 488 -32.34 -49.01 6.54
N VAL A 489 -33.40 -48.43 5.97
CA VAL A 489 -33.36 -47.75 4.68
C VAL A 489 -33.47 -46.25 4.92
N VAL A 490 -32.50 -45.47 4.46
CA VAL A 490 -32.49 -44.01 4.61
C VAL A 490 -32.90 -43.36 3.28
N PRO A 491 -34.20 -43.05 3.09
CA PRO A 491 -34.67 -42.35 1.90
C PRO A 491 -34.27 -40.88 1.88
N ASN A 492 -34.16 -40.24 3.05
CA ASN A 492 -33.89 -38.81 3.14
C ASN A 492 -32.96 -38.48 4.30
N MET A 493 -31.97 -37.62 4.04
CA MET A 493 -31.07 -37.05 5.03
C MET A 493 -30.57 -35.71 4.54
N THR A 494 -30.62 -34.69 5.38
CA THR A 494 -30.09 -33.35 5.06
C THR A 494 -29.18 -32.91 6.17
N ILE A 495 -27.98 -32.45 5.84
CA ILE A 495 -26.97 -31.96 6.77
C ILE A 495 -26.44 -30.62 6.29
N THR A 496 -26.40 -29.67 7.21
CA THR A 496 -25.77 -28.36 7.07
C THR A 496 -24.71 -28.20 8.15
N ILE A 497 -23.54 -27.72 7.75
CA ILE A 497 -22.44 -27.37 8.64
C ILE A 497 -22.08 -25.90 8.42
N LYS A 498 -22.00 -25.11 9.49
CA LYS A 498 -21.68 -23.68 9.42
C LYS A 498 -20.92 -23.14 10.61
#